data_AF-A0A9X7PFG6-F1
#
_entry.id   AF-A0A9X7PFG6-F1
#
_cell.length_a   1.000
_cell.length_b   1.000
_cell.length_c   1.000
_cell.angle_alpha   90.00
_cell.angle_beta   90.00
_cell.angle_gamma   90.00
#
_symmetry.space_group_name_H-M   'P 1'
#
loop_
_entity.id
_entity.type
_entity.pdbx_description
1 polymer ?
#
loop_
_entity_poly.entity_id
_entity_poly.type
_entity_poly.pdbx_seq_one_letter_code
_entity_poly.pdbx_strand_id
1 'polypeptide(L)'
;LGPQIHVSAPDPHPCAPAPSRIDLPWPDGLPDGGRHGFTPEHRARLEAALPEIAGLVVGNRAAGAARVGTPRPADDGGAQPPRRILVLGTEELMYAPLRIAQALEASLGDTASVRFSTTTRSPVLPVDDPGYAIRSRITFPAHDNPADGPGDRYAYNVAGAGFDTIIAVVDSAGDTPELHAPGGLLDVLGAHADEILLAVIPSYAPESPMPEPLRGPAFSSYDPEDVGWLLQDLSGVELEAPTEEREEAIQSGGAHYAESLPVEYQPSEQYQALYTAALDASADRIARAVGAVTETVLAERSPRPVLVSLARAGTPVGVLMRRWARYAHGLDLPHYAVSIVRGRGIDPVALRWLAAHHDPADVVFVDGWTGKGAITRELAAALEEFPGFDPRIAVLADPGHCVETFGTRDDFLIPSACLNSTVSGLVSRTVLRSDLVGPDDFHGAKFYRELAGADVSRAFVDAVTARFGAVEADVRRDAKEFAGADRTPTWAGWDAVERISEEYGIHDVNLVKPGVGETTRVLLRRVPWKILAQRGAGADLNHVRLLAEQRGVPVEEVDGLPYSCVGLIHPRYTRGATGADGKAVAK
;
A
#
# COMPACT_ATOMS: atom_id res chain seq x y z
N LEU A 1 45.65 -35.17 -18.90
CA LEU A 1 45.92 -34.78 -20.29
C LEU A 1 45.53 -35.95 -21.20
N GLY A 2 44.25 -36.03 -21.55
CA GLY A 2 43.72 -36.91 -22.60
C GLY A 2 43.08 -36.02 -23.67
N PRO A 3 42.99 -36.44 -24.94
CA PRO A 3 42.64 -35.54 -26.03
C PRO A 3 41.17 -35.16 -25.96
N GLN A 4 40.89 -33.84 -25.89
CA GLN A 4 39.58 -33.30 -26.21
C GLN A 4 39.30 -33.60 -27.67
N ILE A 5 38.41 -34.56 -27.92
CA ILE A 5 37.85 -34.77 -29.26
C ILE A 5 36.78 -33.68 -29.44
N HIS A 6 37.18 -32.56 -30.05
CA HIS A 6 36.23 -31.62 -30.65
C HIS A 6 35.62 -32.31 -31.87
N VAL A 7 34.40 -32.82 -31.73
CA VAL A 7 33.56 -33.11 -32.90
C VAL A 7 33.02 -31.75 -33.36
N SER A 8 33.50 -31.28 -34.50
CA SER A 8 33.03 -30.05 -35.14
C SER A 8 31.51 -30.11 -35.34
N ALA A 9 30.81 -29.09 -34.85
CA ALA A 9 29.42 -28.85 -35.21
C ALA A 9 29.32 -28.65 -36.74
N PRO A 10 28.25 -29.12 -37.40
CA PRO A 10 27.99 -28.74 -38.78
C PRO A 10 27.82 -27.21 -38.89
N ASP A 11 28.22 -26.64 -40.02
CA ASP A 11 28.21 -25.19 -40.27
C ASP A 11 26.82 -24.58 -39.97
N PRO A 12 26.74 -23.46 -39.21
CA PRO A 12 25.48 -22.79 -38.94
C PRO A 12 24.86 -22.22 -40.24
N HIS A 13 23.55 -22.35 -40.37
CA HIS A 13 22.79 -21.75 -41.47
C HIS A 13 23.02 -20.22 -41.53
N PRO A 14 23.12 -19.59 -42.72
CA PRO A 14 23.64 -18.22 -42.87
C PRO A 14 22.72 -17.09 -42.39
N CYS A 15 21.59 -17.39 -41.75
CA CYS A 15 20.71 -16.41 -41.13
C CYS A 15 19.79 -17.16 -40.15
N ALA A 16 19.98 -16.99 -38.83
CA ALA A 16 19.06 -17.55 -37.84
C ALA A 16 17.66 -16.92 -38.06
N PRO A 17 16.58 -17.71 -38.04
CA PRO A 17 15.24 -17.18 -38.20
C PRO A 17 14.88 -16.28 -37.02
N ALA A 18 14.33 -15.10 -37.30
CA ALA A 18 13.79 -14.25 -36.24
C ALA A 18 12.59 -14.95 -35.58
N PRO A 19 12.52 -15.03 -34.24
CA PRO A 19 11.40 -15.66 -33.55
C PRO A 19 10.12 -14.87 -33.82
N SER A 20 9.03 -15.60 -34.04
CA SER A 20 7.70 -14.99 -34.22
C SER A 20 6.79 -15.36 -33.06
N ARG A 21 6.02 -14.38 -32.57
CA ARG A 21 5.11 -14.57 -31.43
C ARG A 21 3.76 -15.14 -31.89
N ILE A 22 3.20 -16.03 -31.09
CA ILE A 22 1.83 -16.52 -31.23
C ILE A 22 1.08 -16.25 -29.93
N ASP A 23 -0.05 -15.56 -30.04
CA ASP A 23 -0.98 -15.37 -28.92
C ASP A 23 -1.90 -16.58 -28.82
N LEU A 24 -1.85 -17.26 -27.67
CA LEU A 24 -2.71 -18.41 -27.39
C LEU A 24 -3.96 -17.95 -26.64
N PRO A 25 -5.17 -18.45 -26.98
CA PRO A 25 -6.40 -18.17 -26.24
C PRO A 25 -6.41 -18.95 -24.94
N TRP A 26 -5.54 -18.57 -24.01
CA TRP A 26 -5.45 -19.19 -22.69
C TRP A 26 -6.68 -18.80 -21.86
N PRO A 27 -7.42 -19.74 -21.26
CA PRO A 27 -8.62 -19.41 -20.49
C PRO A 27 -8.33 -18.49 -19.28
N ASP A 28 -9.15 -17.45 -19.10
CA ASP A 28 -9.00 -16.48 -18.01
C ASP A 28 -8.97 -17.15 -16.62
N GLY A 29 -7.96 -16.84 -15.81
CA GLY A 29 -7.81 -17.40 -14.46
C GLY A 29 -7.53 -18.91 -14.43
N LEU A 30 -7.14 -19.53 -15.54
CA LEU A 30 -6.63 -20.90 -15.55
C LEU A 30 -5.12 -20.90 -15.19
N PRO A 31 -4.69 -21.65 -14.15
CA PRO A 31 -3.28 -21.74 -13.81
C PRO A 31 -2.39 -22.25 -14.95
N ASP A 32 -1.25 -21.62 -15.16
CA ASP A 32 -0.19 -22.02 -16.12
C ASP A 32 0.51 -23.32 -15.69
N GLY A 33 0.46 -23.64 -14.39
CA GLY A 33 1.06 -24.84 -13.83
C GLY A 33 0.58 -25.18 -12.42
N GLY A 34 1.29 -26.10 -11.77
CA GLY A 34 0.96 -26.58 -10.43
C GLY A 34 1.43 -25.69 -9.27
N ARG A 35 2.11 -24.56 -9.57
CA ARG A 35 2.76 -23.68 -8.58
C ARG A 35 1.79 -23.20 -7.48
N HIS A 36 0.56 -22.89 -7.87
CA HIS A 36 -0.50 -22.40 -6.99
C HIS A 36 -1.68 -23.39 -6.86
N GLY A 37 -1.43 -24.66 -7.17
CA GLY A 37 -2.44 -25.71 -7.22
C GLY A 37 -3.12 -25.85 -8.58
N PHE A 38 -3.39 -27.10 -8.99
CA PHE A 38 -4.04 -27.41 -10.26
C PHE A 38 -5.14 -28.46 -10.06
N THR A 39 -6.40 -28.04 -10.12
CA THR A 39 -7.56 -28.87 -9.76
C THR A 39 -8.09 -29.69 -10.94
N PRO A 40 -8.95 -30.70 -10.72
CA PRO A 40 -9.66 -31.39 -11.80
C PRO A 40 -10.50 -30.45 -12.68
N GLU A 41 -11.05 -29.37 -12.11
CA GLU A 41 -11.78 -28.35 -12.88
C GLU A 41 -10.86 -27.56 -13.80
N HIS A 42 -9.68 -27.14 -13.31
CA HIS A 42 -8.64 -26.52 -14.14
C HIS A 42 -8.24 -27.44 -15.30
N ARG A 43 -8.10 -28.75 -15.04
CA ARG A 43 -7.82 -29.74 -16.09
C ARG A 43 -8.90 -29.76 -17.16
N ALA A 44 -10.17 -29.82 -16.77
CA ALA A 44 -11.29 -29.85 -17.72
C ALA A 44 -11.34 -28.58 -18.59
N ARG A 45 -11.09 -27.40 -17.99
CA ARG A 45 -11.02 -26.12 -18.69
C ARG A 45 -9.87 -26.07 -19.70
N LEU A 46 -8.68 -26.54 -19.31
CA LEU A 46 -7.54 -26.65 -20.22
C LEU A 46 -7.87 -27.60 -21.38
N GLU A 47 -8.41 -28.79 -21.09
CA GLU A 47 -8.77 -29.79 -22.08
C GLU A 47 -9.76 -29.28 -23.12
N ALA A 48 -10.71 -28.44 -22.71
CA ALA A 48 -11.65 -27.79 -23.63
C ALA A 48 -10.98 -26.76 -24.55
N ALA A 49 -9.93 -26.06 -24.10
CA ALA A 49 -9.24 -25.02 -24.87
C ALA A 49 -8.15 -25.57 -25.82
N LEU A 50 -7.57 -26.73 -25.50
CA LEU A 50 -6.45 -27.32 -26.25
C LEU A 50 -6.70 -27.50 -27.77
N PRO A 51 -7.89 -27.91 -28.26
CA PRO A 51 -8.13 -28.03 -29.70
C PRO A 51 -8.01 -26.70 -30.46
N GLU A 52 -8.51 -25.61 -29.86
CA GLU A 52 -8.43 -24.26 -30.45
C GLU A 52 -6.99 -23.75 -30.45
N ILE A 53 -6.29 -23.90 -29.32
CA ILE A 53 -4.86 -23.57 -29.18
C ILE A 53 -4.04 -24.32 -30.24
N ALA A 54 -4.24 -25.62 -30.41
CA ALA A 54 -3.54 -26.41 -31.43
C ALA A 54 -3.88 -25.93 -32.85
N GLY A 55 -5.15 -25.65 -33.14
CA GLY A 55 -5.60 -25.12 -34.43
C GLY A 55 -4.92 -23.80 -34.82
N LEU A 56 -4.76 -22.87 -33.86
CA LEU A 56 -4.07 -21.59 -34.08
C LEU A 56 -2.58 -21.75 -34.35
N VAL A 57 -1.92 -22.66 -33.63
CA VAL A 57 -0.50 -22.96 -33.86
C VAL A 57 -0.30 -23.58 -35.24
N VAL A 58 -1.16 -24.51 -35.66
CA VAL A 58 -1.12 -25.11 -37.02
C VAL A 58 -1.41 -24.05 -38.09
N GLY A 59 -2.39 -23.17 -37.88
CA GLY A 59 -2.76 -22.09 -38.80
C GLY A 59 -1.63 -21.07 -39.01
N ASN A 60 -0.98 -20.63 -37.92
CA ASN A 60 0.15 -19.71 -38.01
C ASN A 60 1.33 -20.30 -38.78
N ARG A 61 1.58 -21.60 -38.61
CA ARG A 61 2.63 -22.31 -39.35
C ARG A 61 2.34 -22.45 -40.83
N ALA A 62 1.09 -22.69 -41.21
CA ALA A 62 0.70 -22.69 -42.62
C ALA A 62 0.96 -21.32 -43.27
N ALA A 63 0.71 -20.23 -42.53
CA ALA A 63 1.00 -18.88 -42.99
C ALA A 63 2.51 -18.57 -43.02
N GLY A 64 3.28 -19.05 -42.05
CA GLY A 64 4.75 -18.94 -42.00
C GLY A 64 5.43 -19.69 -43.14
N ALA A 65 5.04 -20.95 -43.38
CA ALA A 65 5.55 -21.77 -44.48
C ALA A 65 5.26 -21.16 -45.87
N ALA A 66 4.14 -20.45 -46.03
CA ALA A 66 3.81 -19.74 -47.27
C ALA A 66 4.69 -18.49 -47.50
N ARG A 67 5.29 -17.91 -46.45
CA ARG A 67 6.16 -16.71 -46.52
C ARG A 67 7.62 -17.04 -46.82
N VAL A 68 8.12 -18.22 -46.41
CA VAL A 68 9.54 -18.60 -46.56
C VAL A 68 9.88 -19.16 -47.95
N GLY A 69 8.88 -19.47 -48.79
CA GLY A 69 9.10 -19.67 -50.23
C GLY A 69 10.05 -20.82 -50.62
N THR A 70 10.28 -21.79 -49.73
CA THR A 70 11.15 -22.95 -49.99
C THR A 70 10.30 -24.22 -50.15
N PRO A 71 9.90 -24.60 -51.38
CA PRO A 71 9.48 -25.96 -51.64
C PRO A 71 10.68 -26.87 -51.38
N ARG A 72 10.51 -27.87 -50.51
CA ARG A 72 11.50 -28.94 -50.36
C ARG A 72 11.55 -29.71 -51.69
N PRO A 73 12.72 -29.98 -52.28
CA PRO A 73 12.79 -30.82 -53.47
C PRO A 73 12.14 -32.17 -53.17
N ALA A 74 11.21 -32.57 -54.02
CA ALA A 74 10.63 -33.91 -53.98
C ALA A 74 11.69 -34.88 -54.47
N ASP A 75 12.33 -35.62 -53.55
CA ASP A 75 13.13 -36.77 -53.93
C ASP A 75 12.16 -37.84 -54.47
N ASP A 76 12.23 -38.04 -55.79
CA ASP A 76 11.77 -39.17 -56.58
C ASP A 76 10.77 -40.14 -55.88
N GLY A 77 9.48 -39.80 -55.95
CA GLY A 77 8.38 -40.75 -55.81
C GLY A 77 8.09 -41.33 -54.41
N GLY A 78 8.73 -40.83 -53.35
CA GLY A 78 8.46 -41.22 -51.95
C GLY A 78 7.53 -40.24 -51.21
N ALA A 79 6.74 -40.75 -50.25
CA ALA A 79 5.99 -39.90 -49.32
C ALA A 79 6.94 -38.97 -48.55
N GLN A 80 6.61 -37.67 -48.47
CA GLN A 80 7.44 -36.68 -47.78
C GLN A 80 7.57 -37.05 -46.29
N PRO A 81 8.78 -37.00 -45.69
CA PRO A 81 8.94 -37.32 -44.28
C PRO A 81 8.14 -36.32 -43.41
N PRO A 82 7.58 -36.78 -42.28
CA PRO A 82 6.79 -35.94 -41.39
C PRO A 82 7.63 -34.80 -40.82
N ARG A 83 7.04 -33.61 -40.71
CA ARG A 83 7.70 -32.45 -40.09
C ARG A 83 8.01 -32.72 -38.63
N ARG A 84 9.17 -32.32 -38.15
CA ARG A 84 9.64 -32.51 -36.78
C ARG A 84 9.44 -31.24 -35.98
N ILE A 85 8.67 -31.35 -34.91
CA ILE A 85 8.24 -30.22 -34.09
C ILE A 85 8.71 -30.47 -32.67
N LEU A 86 9.37 -29.49 -32.07
CA LEU A 86 9.65 -29.50 -30.65
C LEU A 86 8.76 -28.47 -29.96
N VAL A 87 8.01 -28.89 -28.94
CA VAL A 87 7.43 -27.98 -27.95
C VAL A 87 8.35 -27.97 -26.75
N LEU A 88 8.96 -26.82 -26.49
CA LEU A 88 9.96 -26.63 -25.45
C LEU A 88 9.38 -25.73 -24.35
N GLY A 89 9.12 -26.30 -23.18
CA GLY A 89 8.83 -25.54 -21.97
C GLY A 89 10.08 -24.99 -21.30
N THR A 90 9.90 -24.16 -20.28
CA THR A 90 11.00 -23.59 -19.49
C THR A 90 10.98 -24.09 -18.05
N GLU A 91 12.06 -24.73 -17.62
CA GLU A 91 12.24 -25.25 -16.25
C GLU A 91 10.99 -25.95 -15.69
N GLU A 92 10.37 -25.40 -14.65
CA GLU A 92 9.17 -25.95 -14.01
C GLU A 92 7.87 -25.83 -14.85
N LEU A 93 7.87 -25.03 -15.92
CA LEU A 93 6.74 -24.89 -16.85
C LEU A 93 6.67 -26.08 -17.82
N MET A 94 6.32 -27.25 -17.28
CA MET A 94 6.32 -28.51 -18.05
C MET A 94 4.92 -28.95 -18.49
N TYR A 95 3.91 -28.70 -17.65
CA TYR A 95 2.59 -29.29 -17.85
C TYR A 95 1.84 -28.66 -19.04
N ALA A 96 1.71 -27.33 -19.08
CA ALA A 96 1.04 -26.66 -20.18
C ALA A 96 1.69 -26.96 -21.56
N PRO A 97 3.03 -26.89 -21.72
CA PRO A 97 3.64 -27.20 -23.01
C PRO A 97 3.52 -28.69 -23.39
N LEU A 98 3.55 -29.62 -22.43
CA LEU A 98 3.26 -31.03 -22.70
C LEU A 98 1.83 -31.22 -23.23
N ARG A 99 0.85 -30.55 -22.63
CA ARG A 99 -0.55 -30.62 -23.08
C ARG A 99 -0.74 -30.01 -24.47
N ILE A 100 -0.07 -28.91 -24.77
CA ILE A 100 -0.03 -28.30 -26.10
C ILE A 100 0.60 -29.28 -27.10
N ALA A 101 1.72 -29.93 -26.76
CA ALA A 101 2.37 -30.93 -27.62
C ALA A 101 1.45 -32.10 -27.96
N GLN A 102 0.72 -32.64 -26.97
CA GLN A 102 -0.26 -33.71 -27.17
C GLN A 102 -1.42 -33.28 -28.08
N ALA A 103 -1.92 -32.06 -27.90
CA ALA A 103 -2.99 -31.51 -28.74
C ALA A 103 -2.52 -31.27 -30.19
N LEU A 104 -1.27 -30.83 -30.36
CA LEU A 104 -0.64 -30.68 -31.67
C LEU A 104 -0.43 -32.04 -32.36
N GLU A 105 0.05 -33.04 -31.64
CA GLU A 105 0.22 -34.40 -32.16
C GLU A 105 -1.13 -34.98 -32.63
N ALA A 106 -2.18 -34.82 -31.83
CA ALA A 106 -3.54 -35.25 -32.19
C ALA A 106 -4.11 -34.50 -33.41
N SER A 107 -3.79 -33.20 -33.55
CA SER A 107 -4.27 -32.36 -34.66
C SER A 107 -3.53 -32.64 -35.98
N LEU A 108 -2.22 -32.89 -35.91
CA LEU A 108 -1.36 -33.06 -37.09
C LEU A 108 -1.29 -34.53 -37.57
N GLY A 109 -1.50 -35.51 -36.69
CA GLY A 109 -1.41 -36.93 -37.03
C GLY A 109 -0.07 -37.27 -37.70
N ASP A 110 -0.11 -38.11 -38.74
CA ASP A 110 1.09 -38.59 -39.45
C ASP A 110 1.82 -37.51 -40.27
N THR A 111 1.29 -36.28 -40.35
CA THR A 111 1.94 -35.18 -41.09
C THR A 111 3.11 -34.57 -40.32
N ALA A 112 3.20 -34.81 -39.00
CA ALA A 112 4.28 -34.30 -38.18
C ALA A 112 4.61 -35.21 -36.98
N SER A 113 5.89 -35.29 -36.63
CA SER A 113 6.37 -35.87 -35.37
C SER A 113 6.55 -34.75 -34.33
N VAL A 114 5.68 -34.73 -33.33
CA VAL A 114 5.76 -33.77 -32.22
C VAL A 114 6.56 -34.37 -31.06
N ARG A 115 7.51 -33.61 -30.53
CA ARG A 115 8.28 -33.94 -29.33
C ARG A 115 8.06 -32.85 -28.29
N PHE A 116 8.10 -33.24 -27.03
CA PHE A 116 8.08 -32.32 -25.89
C PHE A 116 9.41 -32.42 -25.14
N SER A 117 9.92 -31.28 -24.68
CA SER A 117 11.04 -31.19 -23.75
C SER A 117 10.90 -29.94 -22.88
N THR A 118 11.78 -29.79 -21.90
CA THR A 118 11.90 -28.57 -21.09
C THR A 118 13.37 -28.18 -20.95
N THR A 119 13.62 -26.89 -20.70
CA THR A 119 14.94 -26.43 -20.25
C THR A 119 15.18 -26.83 -18.79
N THR A 120 16.42 -26.77 -18.32
CA THR A 120 16.76 -27.06 -16.93
C THR A 120 18.01 -26.32 -16.47
N ARG A 121 18.11 -26.07 -15.17
CA ARG A 121 19.33 -25.62 -14.49
C ARG A 121 20.38 -26.71 -14.27
N SER A 122 20.01 -27.99 -14.44
CA SER A 122 20.90 -29.12 -14.09
C SER A 122 21.89 -29.45 -15.20
N PRO A 123 23.22 -29.34 -14.99
CA PRO A 123 24.23 -29.60 -16.02
C PRO A 123 24.52 -31.10 -16.18
N VAL A 124 23.72 -31.78 -17.00
CA VAL A 124 24.02 -33.14 -17.46
C VAL A 124 25.10 -33.14 -18.54
N LEU A 125 26.02 -34.11 -18.47
CA LEU A 125 27.07 -34.34 -19.45
C LEU A 125 26.46 -34.90 -20.76
N PRO A 126 26.58 -34.22 -21.91
CA PRO A 126 26.18 -34.79 -23.19
C PRO A 126 27.24 -35.79 -23.67
N VAL A 127 26.81 -36.99 -24.07
CA VAL A 127 27.66 -38.00 -24.71
C VAL A 127 26.97 -38.47 -25.97
N ASP A 128 27.58 -38.21 -27.13
CA ASP A 128 27.05 -38.66 -28.43
C ASP A 128 27.31 -40.16 -28.64
N ASP A 129 26.65 -40.98 -27.82
CA ASP A 129 26.67 -42.44 -27.86
C ASP A 129 25.22 -42.95 -28.00
N PRO A 130 24.93 -43.90 -28.92
CA PRO A 130 23.58 -44.44 -29.09
C PRO A 130 22.96 -45.08 -27.83
N GLY A 131 23.79 -45.54 -26.88
CA GLY A 131 23.38 -46.08 -25.59
C GLY A 131 23.16 -45.04 -24.49
N TYR A 132 23.42 -43.76 -24.75
CA TYR A 132 23.27 -42.68 -23.78
C TYR A 132 22.09 -41.74 -24.13
N ALA A 133 21.31 -41.36 -23.11
CA ALA A 133 20.04 -40.66 -23.31
C ALA A 133 20.19 -39.19 -23.70
N ILE A 134 21.29 -38.53 -23.30
CA ILE A 134 21.53 -37.10 -23.51
C ILE A 134 22.74 -36.93 -24.42
N ARG A 135 22.48 -36.75 -25.72
CA ARG A 135 23.50 -36.79 -26.78
C ARG A 135 23.97 -35.41 -27.21
N SER A 136 23.15 -34.39 -27.01
CA SER A 136 23.52 -33.00 -27.30
C SER A 136 23.01 -32.04 -26.22
N ARG A 137 23.69 -30.90 -26.09
CA ARG A 137 23.39 -29.86 -25.10
C ARG A 137 23.51 -28.49 -25.75
N ILE A 138 22.51 -27.67 -25.50
CA ILE A 138 22.52 -26.22 -25.71
C ILE A 138 22.70 -25.56 -24.34
N THR A 139 23.48 -24.48 -24.28
CA THR A 139 23.67 -23.66 -23.07
C THR A 139 23.30 -22.21 -23.38
N PHE A 140 22.58 -21.56 -22.47
CA PHE A 140 22.15 -20.16 -22.57
C PHE A 140 22.02 -19.56 -21.15
N PRO A 141 22.11 -18.23 -20.95
CA PRO A 141 21.93 -17.63 -19.63
C PRO A 141 20.47 -17.74 -19.16
N ALA A 142 20.26 -17.79 -17.85
CA ALA A 142 18.94 -17.67 -17.25
C ALA A 142 18.26 -16.37 -17.70
N HIS A 143 16.95 -16.44 -17.92
CA HIS A 143 16.15 -15.32 -18.44
C HIS A 143 15.01 -14.93 -17.49
N ASP A 144 14.66 -15.75 -16.51
CA ASP A 144 13.44 -15.66 -15.72
C ASP A 144 13.68 -15.25 -14.25
N ASN A 145 14.81 -14.60 -13.95
CA ASN A 145 15.21 -14.17 -12.60
C ASN A 145 15.01 -15.24 -11.52
N PRO A 146 15.65 -16.42 -11.68
CA PRO A 146 15.41 -17.58 -10.85
C PRO A 146 15.94 -17.36 -9.42
N ALA A 147 15.32 -18.01 -8.44
CA ALA A 147 15.66 -17.85 -7.02
C ALA A 147 17.08 -18.32 -6.65
N ASP A 148 17.70 -19.14 -7.50
CA ASP A 148 19.09 -19.58 -7.35
C ASP A 148 20.12 -18.61 -7.94
N GLY A 149 19.67 -17.44 -8.44
CA GLY A 149 20.50 -16.39 -8.99
C GLY A 149 20.84 -16.61 -10.48
N PRO A 150 21.54 -15.65 -11.11
CA PRO A 150 21.90 -15.76 -12.51
C PRO A 150 22.82 -16.98 -12.75
N GLY A 151 22.63 -17.67 -13.87
CA GLY A 151 23.47 -18.81 -14.22
C GLY A 151 23.06 -19.46 -15.53
N ASP A 152 23.85 -20.45 -15.96
CA ASP A 152 23.59 -21.18 -17.18
C ASP A 152 22.34 -22.06 -17.05
N ARG A 153 21.61 -22.17 -18.17
CA ARG A 153 20.47 -23.06 -18.39
C ARG A 153 20.74 -23.92 -19.61
N TYR A 154 20.09 -25.08 -19.64
CA TYR A 154 20.39 -26.12 -20.61
C TYR A 154 19.14 -26.64 -21.29
N ALA A 155 19.25 -26.92 -22.59
CA ALA A 155 18.29 -27.72 -23.34
C ALA A 155 19.02 -28.92 -23.97
N TYR A 156 18.45 -30.12 -23.82
CA TYR A 156 19.10 -31.37 -24.25
C TYR A 156 18.45 -31.96 -25.48
N ASN A 157 19.26 -32.63 -26.31
CA ASN A 157 18.82 -33.31 -27.55
C ASN A 157 18.08 -32.39 -28.54
N VAL A 158 18.42 -31.10 -28.54
CA VAL A 158 17.90 -30.12 -29.48
C VAL A 158 18.89 -29.89 -30.63
N ALA A 159 20.15 -29.62 -30.28
CA ALA A 159 21.22 -29.45 -31.26
C ALA A 159 21.42 -30.75 -32.08
N GLY A 160 21.48 -30.62 -33.41
CA GLY A 160 21.64 -31.75 -34.33
C GLY A 160 20.42 -32.66 -34.46
N ALA A 161 19.31 -32.34 -33.78
CA ALA A 161 18.11 -33.16 -33.84
C ALA A 161 17.30 -32.95 -35.12
N GLY A 162 17.51 -31.88 -35.90
CA GLY A 162 16.81 -31.63 -37.16
C GLY A 162 15.32 -31.35 -36.97
N PHE A 163 14.97 -30.43 -36.06
CA PHE A 163 13.61 -29.93 -35.90
C PHE A 163 13.33 -28.88 -36.98
N ASP A 164 12.19 -28.98 -37.66
CA ASP A 164 11.75 -27.93 -38.60
C ASP A 164 11.25 -26.70 -37.83
N THR A 165 10.51 -26.93 -36.74
CA THR A 165 9.95 -25.84 -35.90
C THR A 165 10.18 -26.13 -34.42
N ILE A 166 10.62 -25.12 -33.68
CA ILE A 166 10.65 -25.14 -32.21
C ILE A 166 9.63 -24.11 -31.70
N ILE A 167 8.70 -24.59 -30.87
CA ILE A 167 7.72 -23.77 -30.15
C ILE A 167 8.24 -23.61 -28.72
N ALA A 168 8.82 -22.45 -28.42
CA ALA A 168 9.22 -22.08 -27.07
C ALA A 168 7.99 -21.58 -26.31
N VAL A 169 7.61 -22.26 -25.24
CA VAL A 169 6.48 -21.90 -24.40
C VAL A 169 6.99 -21.37 -23.08
N VAL A 170 6.72 -20.10 -22.79
CA VAL A 170 7.07 -19.41 -21.55
C VAL A 170 5.80 -18.86 -20.90
N ASP A 171 5.86 -18.57 -19.61
CA ASP A 171 4.83 -17.78 -18.95
C ASP A 171 5.16 -16.28 -19.04
N SER A 172 4.18 -15.40 -18.79
CA SER A 172 4.35 -13.95 -18.92
C SER A 172 5.43 -13.35 -18.01
N ALA A 173 5.76 -13.98 -16.89
CA ALA A 173 6.85 -13.56 -16.00
C ALA A 173 8.22 -13.99 -16.55
N GLY A 174 8.27 -15.07 -17.33
CA GLY A 174 9.46 -15.52 -18.07
C GLY A 174 9.70 -14.81 -19.41
N ASP A 175 8.75 -14.00 -19.91
CA ASP A 175 8.90 -13.20 -21.15
C ASP A 175 9.68 -11.90 -20.89
N THR A 176 10.96 -12.05 -20.54
CA THR A 176 11.85 -10.95 -20.12
C THR A 176 12.74 -10.45 -21.27
N PRO A 177 13.35 -9.25 -21.18
CA PRO A 177 14.34 -8.80 -22.17
C PRO A 177 15.49 -9.79 -22.40
N GLU A 178 15.92 -10.51 -21.36
CA GLU A 178 16.99 -11.50 -21.40
C GLU A 178 16.64 -12.73 -22.25
N LEU A 179 15.35 -13.10 -22.32
CA LEU A 179 14.86 -14.16 -23.22
C LEU A 179 15.15 -13.84 -24.69
N HIS A 180 15.01 -12.56 -25.05
CA HIS A 180 15.13 -12.03 -26.42
C HIS A 180 16.54 -11.50 -26.75
N ALA A 181 17.42 -11.37 -25.77
CA ALA A 181 18.76 -10.83 -25.95
C ALA A 181 19.64 -11.72 -26.85
N PRO A 182 20.65 -11.16 -27.54
CA PRO A 182 21.68 -11.96 -28.20
C PRO A 182 22.35 -12.94 -27.22
N GLY A 183 22.45 -14.21 -27.60
CA GLY A 183 22.89 -15.31 -26.73
C GLY A 183 21.84 -15.82 -25.74
N GLY A 184 20.65 -15.21 -25.68
CA GLY A 184 19.48 -15.68 -24.94
C GLY A 184 18.84 -16.91 -25.59
N LEU A 185 17.84 -17.50 -24.93
CA LEU A 185 17.25 -18.78 -25.36
C LEU A 185 16.76 -18.74 -26.81
N LEU A 186 16.03 -17.69 -27.22
CA LEU A 186 15.45 -17.63 -28.57
C LEU A 186 16.51 -17.53 -29.68
N ASP A 187 17.56 -16.75 -29.43
CA ASP A 187 18.69 -16.60 -30.35
C ASP A 187 19.44 -17.94 -30.53
N VAL A 188 19.72 -18.62 -29.41
CA VAL A 188 20.44 -19.91 -29.42
C VAL A 188 19.62 -21.02 -30.07
N LEU A 189 18.29 -21.03 -29.89
CA LEU A 189 17.41 -21.99 -30.58
C LEU A 189 17.36 -21.77 -32.10
N GLY A 190 17.50 -20.52 -32.56
CA GLY A 190 17.49 -20.18 -34.00
C GLY A 190 18.58 -20.89 -34.82
N ALA A 191 19.66 -21.33 -34.19
CA ALA A 191 20.70 -22.12 -34.85
C ALA A 191 20.31 -23.60 -35.10
N HIS A 192 19.13 -24.04 -34.62
CA HIS A 192 18.76 -25.46 -34.56
C HIS A 192 17.39 -25.80 -35.15
N ALA A 193 16.68 -24.83 -35.73
CA ALA A 193 15.43 -25.03 -36.44
C ALA A 193 15.20 -23.96 -37.52
N ASP A 194 14.36 -24.26 -38.50
CA ASP A 194 14.00 -23.34 -39.59
C ASP A 194 13.01 -22.26 -39.12
N GLU A 195 12.25 -22.55 -38.06
CA GLU A 195 11.22 -21.65 -37.51
C GLU A 195 11.20 -21.72 -35.98
N ILE A 196 11.22 -20.54 -35.34
CA ILE A 196 11.03 -20.38 -33.90
C ILE A 196 9.72 -19.66 -33.64
N LEU A 197 8.84 -20.30 -32.86
CA LEU A 197 7.56 -19.75 -32.41
C LEU A 197 7.61 -19.52 -30.91
N LEU A 198 7.43 -18.29 -30.46
CA LEU A 198 7.29 -17.95 -29.04
C LEU A 198 5.80 -17.94 -28.68
N ALA A 199 5.39 -18.83 -27.78
CA ALA A 199 4.07 -18.83 -27.18
C ALA A 199 4.18 -18.40 -25.71
N VAL A 200 3.52 -17.30 -25.36
CA VAL A 200 3.53 -16.77 -23.99
C VAL A 200 2.15 -17.01 -23.37
N ILE A 201 2.10 -17.79 -22.29
CA ILE A 201 0.88 -18.00 -21.53
C ILE A 201 0.85 -17.10 -20.27
N PRO A 202 -0.32 -16.64 -19.81
CA PRO A 202 -0.39 -15.81 -18.61
C PRO A 202 0.12 -16.55 -17.37
N SER A 203 1.03 -15.96 -16.60
CA SER A 203 1.45 -16.48 -15.30
C SER A 203 0.30 -16.30 -14.31
N TYR A 204 -0.11 -17.38 -13.66
CA TYR A 204 -1.21 -17.33 -12.70
C TYR A 204 -0.73 -16.81 -11.35
N ALA A 205 -1.25 -15.67 -10.95
CA ALA A 205 -1.21 -15.20 -9.57
C ALA A 205 -2.57 -15.53 -8.93
N PRO A 206 -2.63 -16.31 -7.83
CA PRO A 206 -3.87 -16.46 -7.11
C PRO A 206 -4.35 -15.09 -6.64
N GLU A 207 -5.64 -14.80 -6.81
CA GLU A 207 -6.26 -13.68 -6.11
C GLU A 207 -6.15 -13.98 -4.61
N SER A 208 -5.23 -13.30 -3.91
CA SER A 208 -5.34 -13.20 -2.46
C SER A 208 -6.58 -12.37 -2.19
N PRO A 209 -7.65 -12.93 -1.58
CA PRO A 209 -8.81 -12.12 -1.23
C PRO A 209 -8.31 -11.01 -0.31
N MET A 210 -8.43 -9.76 -0.77
CA MET A 210 -7.99 -8.64 0.05
C MET A 210 -8.85 -8.58 1.32
N PRO A 211 -8.29 -8.16 2.47
CA PRO A 211 -9.07 -8.11 3.70
C PRO A 211 -10.25 -7.15 3.55
N GLU A 212 -11.39 -7.53 4.15
CA GLU A 212 -12.59 -6.68 4.14
C GLU A 212 -12.53 -5.60 5.24
N PRO A 213 -13.09 -4.40 5.03
CA PRO A 213 -13.12 -3.37 6.07
C PRO A 213 -13.91 -3.81 7.30
N LEU A 214 -13.33 -3.66 8.49
CA LEU A 214 -14.03 -3.92 9.74
C LEU A 214 -15.07 -2.82 10.02
N ARG A 215 -16.14 -3.15 10.76
CA ARG A 215 -17.26 -2.22 11.05
C ARG A 215 -17.82 -2.41 12.45
N GLY A 216 -18.46 -1.37 12.97
CA GLY A 216 -19.21 -1.43 14.22
C GLY A 216 -20.46 -2.32 14.11
N PRO A 217 -20.96 -2.91 15.21
CA PRO A 217 -20.41 -2.86 16.57
C PRO A 217 -19.29 -3.89 16.81
N ALA A 218 -18.95 -4.70 15.80
CA ALA A 218 -17.93 -5.75 15.95
C ALA A 218 -16.55 -5.13 16.19
N PHE A 219 -16.22 -4.06 15.47
CA PHE A 219 -14.99 -3.29 15.59
C PHE A 219 -15.30 -1.81 15.48
N SER A 220 -15.08 -1.07 16.58
CA SER A 220 -15.48 0.32 16.82
C SER A 220 -16.90 0.52 17.34
N SER A 221 -17.06 1.61 18.09
CA SER A 221 -18.36 2.09 18.56
C SER A 221 -19.07 3.01 17.57
N TYR A 222 -18.48 3.49 16.48
CA TYR A 222 -19.23 4.19 15.43
C TYR A 222 -20.25 3.27 14.76
N ASP A 223 -21.28 3.85 14.13
CA ASP A 223 -22.23 3.07 13.34
C ASP A 223 -21.53 2.45 12.11
N PRO A 224 -21.94 1.23 11.67
CA PRO A 224 -21.31 0.54 10.55
C PRO A 224 -21.31 1.34 9.24
N GLU A 225 -22.29 2.25 9.08
CA GLU A 225 -22.38 3.14 7.93
C GLU A 225 -21.49 4.39 8.05
N ASP A 226 -21.07 4.77 9.25
CA ASP A 226 -20.29 5.99 9.47
C ASP A 226 -18.84 5.82 9.04
N VAL A 227 -18.26 4.62 9.16
CA VAL A 227 -16.87 4.34 8.77
C VAL A 227 -16.63 2.84 8.53
N GLY A 228 -15.87 2.50 7.49
CA GLY A 228 -15.22 1.20 7.32
C GLY A 228 -13.74 1.28 7.72
N TRP A 229 -13.26 0.36 8.55
CA TRP A 229 -11.88 0.36 9.02
C TRP A 229 -11.03 -0.56 8.14
N LEU A 230 -10.11 0.02 7.38
CA LEU A 230 -9.07 -0.73 6.65
C LEU A 230 -7.92 -1.02 7.62
N LEU A 231 -8.24 -1.83 8.63
CA LEU A 231 -7.35 -2.24 9.72
C LEU A 231 -7.65 -3.70 10.07
N GLN A 232 -6.67 -4.40 10.61
CA GLN A 232 -6.84 -5.73 11.21
C GLN A 232 -7.21 -5.63 12.70
N ASP A 233 -8.09 -6.52 13.17
CA ASP A 233 -8.48 -6.58 14.59
C ASP A 233 -7.42 -7.32 15.42
N LEU A 234 -6.67 -6.57 16.23
CA LEU A 234 -5.69 -7.10 17.18
C LEU A 234 -6.20 -7.10 18.62
N SER A 235 -7.51 -6.95 18.86
CA SER A 235 -8.10 -6.86 20.20
C SER A 235 -7.73 -8.04 21.11
N GLY A 236 -7.52 -9.23 20.53
CA GLY A 236 -7.12 -10.44 21.26
C GLY A 236 -5.63 -10.55 21.59
N VAL A 237 -4.80 -9.58 21.16
CA VAL A 237 -3.35 -9.59 21.38
C VAL A 237 -2.98 -8.68 22.54
N GLU A 238 -2.10 -9.14 23.43
CA GLU A 238 -1.50 -8.29 24.47
C GLU A 238 -0.45 -7.37 23.84
N LEU A 239 -0.79 -6.08 23.74
CA LEU A 239 0.07 -5.05 23.11
C LEU A 239 0.38 -3.89 24.06
N GLU A 240 -0.37 -3.77 25.15
CA GLU A 240 -0.26 -2.72 26.14
C GLU A 240 0.94 -2.95 27.04
N ALA A 241 1.88 -2.00 27.04
CA ALA A 241 3.01 -2.00 27.95
C ALA A 241 3.08 -0.68 28.76
N PRO A 242 3.59 -0.71 30.01
CA PRO A 242 3.82 0.48 30.81
C PRO A 242 4.70 1.52 30.11
N THR A 243 4.45 2.81 30.35
CA THR A 243 5.14 3.93 29.68
C THR A 243 6.66 3.87 29.84
N GLU A 244 7.16 3.51 31.03
CA GLU A 244 8.60 3.47 31.34
C GLU A 244 9.34 2.39 30.54
N GLU A 245 8.75 1.21 30.39
CA GLU A 245 9.31 0.09 29.61
C GLU A 245 9.34 0.42 28.12
N ARG A 246 8.33 1.15 27.63
CA ARG A 246 8.27 1.62 26.23
C ARG A 246 9.31 2.71 25.93
N GLU A 247 9.50 3.66 26.84
CA GLU A 247 10.51 4.71 26.65
C GLU A 247 11.93 4.13 26.62
N GLU A 248 12.24 3.12 27.46
CA GLU A 248 13.52 2.41 27.46
C GLU A 248 13.75 1.59 26.18
N ALA A 249 12.74 0.89 25.67
CA ALA A 249 12.82 0.13 24.42
C ALA A 249 12.96 1.01 23.17
N ILE A 250 12.28 2.17 23.14
CA ILE A 250 12.38 3.14 22.05
C ILE A 250 13.73 3.88 22.09
N GLN A 251 14.20 4.29 23.27
CA GLN A 251 15.48 5.00 23.43
C GLN A 251 16.70 4.11 23.20
N SER A 252 16.60 2.81 23.47
CA SER A 252 17.66 1.83 23.15
C SER A 252 17.70 1.42 21.68
N GLY A 253 16.77 1.91 20.85
CA GLY A 253 16.66 1.57 19.43
C GLY A 253 16.10 0.17 19.15
N GLY A 254 15.57 -0.51 20.17
CA GLY A 254 15.08 -1.89 20.08
C GLY A 254 13.63 -2.04 19.63
N ALA A 255 12.83 -0.95 19.61
CA ALA A 255 11.43 -0.99 19.19
C ALA A 255 10.93 0.34 18.61
N HIS A 256 10.02 0.29 17.64
CA HIS A 256 9.30 1.46 17.12
C HIS A 256 8.02 1.72 17.92
N TYR A 257 7.55 2.97 18.04
CA TYR A 257 6.36 3.30 18.86
C TYR A 257 5.06 2.63 18.39
N ALA A 258 5.03 2.18 17.13
CA ALA A 258 3.91 1.47 16.51
C ALA A 258 3.92 -0.05 16.79
N GLU A 259 4.95 -0.58 17.46
CA GLU A 259 5.06 -2.00 17.79
C GLU A 259 4.43 -2.34 19.15
N SER A 260 4.06 -1.32 19.94
CA SER A 260 3.39 -1.47 21.24
C SER A 260 2.41 -0.34 21.53
N LEU A 261 1.33 -0.65 22.25
CA LEU A 261 0.33 0.32 22.67
C LEU A 261 0.61 0.80 24.11
N PRO A 262 0.36 2.07 24.43
CA PRO A 262 0.33 2.52 25.81
C PRO A 262 -0.97 2.05 26.45
N VAL A 263 -0.96 1.87 27.77
CA VAL A 263 -2.21 1.72 28.52
C VAL A 263 -3.08 2.96 28.29
N GLU A 264 -4.34 2.73 27.92
CA GLU A 264 -5.24 3.83 27.60
C GLU A 264 -5.61 4.60 28.87
N TYR A 265 -5.34 5.91 28.86
CA TYR A 265 -5.66 6.79 29.99
C TYR A 265 -7.19 6.91 30.14
N GLN A 266 -7.71 6.51 31.30
CA GLN A 266 -9.09 6.76 31.67
C GLN A 266 -9.24 8.16 32.30
N PRO A 267 -10.05 9.05 31.71
CA PRO A 267 -10.35 10.38 32.25
C PRO A 267 -10.87 10.35 33.69
N SER A 268 -10.34 11.21 34.56
CA SER A 268 -11.01 11.55 35.83
C SER A 268 -12.32 12.30 35.58
N GLU A 269 -13.24 12.32 36.55
CA GLU A 269 -14.49 13.10 36.47
C GLU A 269 -14.23 14.58 36.16
N GLN A 270 -13.19 15.16 36.77
CA GLN A 270 -12.78 16.54 36.50
C GLN A 270 -12.36 16.73 35.03
N TYR A 271 -11.68 15.75 34.44
CA TYR A 271 -11.26 15.82 33.04
C TYR A 271 -12.44 15.59 32.08
N GLN A 272 -13.41 14.74 32.45
CA GLN A 272 -14.66 14.62 31.71
C GLN A 272 -15.46 15.93 31.72
N ALA A 273 -15.51 16.62 32.86
CA ALA A 273 -16.15 17.93 32.95
C ALA A 273 -15.47 18.99 32.07
N LEU A 274 -14.12 18.98 32.00
CA LEU A 274 -13.37 19.83 31.08
C LEU A 274 -13.68 19.51 29.62
N TYR A 275 -13.80 18.23 29.27
CA TYR A 275 -14.21 17.81 27.93
C TYR A 275 -15.62 18.32 27.58
N THR A 276 -16.59 18.13 28.47
CA THR A 276 -17.98 18.58 28.24
C THR A 276 -18.03 20.09 28.06
N ALA A 277 -17.37 20.85 28.93
CA ALA A 277 -17.30 22.31 28.81
C ALA A 277 -16.62 22.76 27.50
N ALA A 278 -15.55 22.07 27.09
CA ALA A 278 -14.87 22.35 25.83
C ALA A 278 -15.76 22.04 24.63
N LEU A 279 -16.50 20.93 24.65
CA LEU A 279 -17.46 20.58 23.61
C LEU A 279 -18.57 21.62 23.50
N ASP A 280 -19.19 21.99 24.62
CA ASP A 280 -20.26 22.98 24.64
C ASP A 280 -19.79 24.36 24.11
N ALA A 281 -18.57 24.76 24.44
CA ALA A 281 -18.01 26.03 24.01
C ALA A 281 -17.54 26.05 22.53
N SER A 282 -17.20 24.89 21.97
CA SER A 282 -16.58 24.80 20.64
C SER A 282 -17.43 24.10 19.58
N ALA A 283 -18.57 23.49 19.92
CA ALA A 283 -19.40 22.72 19.00
C ALA A 283 -19.79 23.52 17.74
N ASP A 284 -20.20 24.78 17.88
CA ASP A 284 -20.55 25.65 16.74
C ASP A 284 -19.31 25.93 15.86
N ARG A 285 -18.15 26.19 16.49
CA ARG A 285 -16.89 26.43 15.77
C ARG A 285 -16.44 25.20 14.98
N ILE A 286 -16.56 24.01 15.58
CA ILE A 286 -16.23 22.73 14.93
C ILE A 286 -17.21 22.47 13.78
N ALA A 287 -18.52 22.62 14.01
CA ALA A 287 -19.53 22.43 12.98
C ALA A 287 -19.30 23.34 11.77
N ARG A 288 -18.96 24.61 12.02
CA ARG A 288 -18.60 25.57 10.97
C ARG A 288 -17.35 25.13 10.20
N ALA A 289 -16.29 24.71 10.89
CA ALA A 289 -15.07 24.22 10.26
C ALA A 289 -15.31 22.93 9.45
N VAL A 290 -16.12 21.99 9.95
CA VAL A 290 -16.53 20.77 9.23
C VAL A 290 -17.27 21.14 7.95
N GLY A 291 -18.24 22.04 8.03
CA GLY A 291 -18.97 22.48 6.85
C GLY A 291 -18.03 23.14 5.84
N ALA A 292 -17.18 24.07 6.28
CA ALA A 292 -16.27 24.79 5.40
C ALA A 292 -15.28 23.86 4.66
N VAL A 293 -14.67 22.89 5.37
CA VAL A 293 -13.77 21.91 4.72
C VAL A 293 -14.54 20.98 3.78
N THR A 294 -15.75 20.57 4.15
CA THR A 294 -16.58 19.67 3.30
C THR A 294 -17.01 20.37 2.02
N GLU A 295 -17.52 21.60 2.10
CA GLU A 295 -17.88 22.39 0.92
C GLU A 295 -16.67 22.65 0.01
N THR A 296 -15.50 22.92 0.59
CA THR A 296 -14.26 23.10 -0.17
C THR A 296 -13.87 21.83 -0.92
N VAL A 297 -13.95 20.67 -0.26
CA VAL A 297 -13.68 19.37 -0.90
C VAL A 297 -14.66 19.10 -2.03
N LEU A 298 -15.96 19.29 -1.81
CA LEU A 298 -17.00 19.05 -2.83
C LEU A 298 -16.86 19.99 -4.05
N ALA A 299 -16.34 21.21 -3.84
CA ALA A 299 -16.14 22.17 -4.91
C ALA A 299 -14.87 21.91 -5.76
N GLU A 300 -13.80 21.41 -5.14
CA GLU A 300 -12.48 21.30 -5.78
C GLU A 300 -12.07 19.90 -6.20
N ARG A 301 -12.70 18.87 -5.65
CA ARG A 301 -12.36 17.46 -5.88
C ARG A 301 -13.46 16.81 -6.70
N SER A 302 -13.64 15.51 -6.52
CA SER A 302 -14.70 14.74 -7.15
C SER A 302 -16.09 15.21 -6.72
N PRO A 303 -17.11 15.14 -7.60
CA PRO A 303 -18.51 15.33 -7.19
C PRO A 303 -19.01 14.25 -6.22
N ARG A 304 -18.27 13.14 -6.05
CA ARG A 304 -18.56 12.06 -5.09
C ARG A 304 -17.26 11.57 -4.44
N PRO A 305 -16.64 12.38 -3.57
CA PRO A 305 -15.36 12.02 -2.98
C PRO A 305 -15.48 10.81 -2.06
N VAL A 306 -14.41 10.01 -2.02
CA VAL A 306 -14.22 8.91 -1.07
C VAL A 306 -13.38 9.45 0.09
N LEU A 307 -14.01 9.62 1.25
CA LEU A 307 -13.33 10.14 2.43
C LEU A 307 -12.45 9.04 3.04
N VAL A 308 -11.17 9.34 3.24
CA VAL A 308 -10.20 8.41 3.85
C VAL A 308 -9.55 9.08 5.05
N SER A 309 -10.08 8.81 6.25
CA SER A 309 -9.54 9.38 7.47
C SER A 309 -8.26 8.69 7.93
N LEU A 310 -7.29 9.49 8.37
CA LEU A 310 -6.07 9.00 9.00
C LEU A 310 -6.37 8.64 10.46
N ALA A 311 -6.28 7.35 10.78
CA ALA A 311 -6.59 6.86 12.10
C ALA A 311 -5.60 7.44 13.13
N ARG A 312 -6.05 8.06 14.23
CA ARG A 312 -7.44 8.18 14.70
C ARG A 312 -8.03 9.58 14.60
N ALA A 313 -7.18 10.60 14.59
CA ALA A 313 -7.61 11.98 14.76
C ALA A 313 -8.52 12.45 13.61
N GLY A 314 -8.31 11.92 12.41
CA GLY A 314 -9.18 12.17 11.26
C GLY A 314 -10.54 11.49 11.32
N THR A 315 -10.70 10.39 12.05
CA THR A 315 -11.92 9.56 11.97
C THR A 315 -13.17 10.31 12.41
N PRO A 316 -13.21 11.02 13.56
CA PRO A 316 -14.37 11.84 13.92
C PRO A 316 -14.67 12.92 12.89
N VAL A 317 -13.63 13.48 12.24
CA VAL A 317 -13.79 14.51 11.20
C VAL A 317 -14.41 13.92 9.93
N GLY A 318 -13.93 12.77 9.46
CA GLY A 318 -14.50 12.08 8.30
C GLY A 318 -15.97 11.70 8.51
N VAL A 319 -16.33 11.23 9.72
CA VAL A 319 -17.74 10.99 10.10
C VAL A 319 -18.56 12.28 10.02
N LEU A 320 -18.05 13.38 10.58
CA LEU A 320 -18.73 14.68 10.56
C LEU A 320 -18.87 15.26 9.15
N MET A 321 -17.85 15.13 8.29
CA MET A 321 -17.90 15.56 6.89
C MET A 321 -18.97 14.77 6.11
N ARG A 322 -19.03 13.45 6.30
CA ARG A 322 -20.08 12.61 5.72
C ARG A 322 -21.47 13.05 6.17
N ARG A 323 -21.66 13.31 7.47
CA ARG A 323 -22.93 13.81 8.02
C ARG A 323 -23.28 15.19 7.48
N TRP A 324 -22.31 16.09 7.30
CA TRP A 324 -22.53 17.40 6.69
C TRP A 324 -22.97 17.27 5.23
N ALA A 325 -22.27 16.45 4.42
CA ALA A 325 -22.63 16.22 3.02
C ALA A 325 -24.05 15.64 2.89
N ARG A 326 -24.44 14.74 3.78
CA ARG A 326 -25.81 14.21 3.86
C ARG A 326 -26.82 15.30 4.25
N TYR A 327 -26.50 16.13 5.24
CA TYR A 327 -27.36 17.23 5.70
C TYR A 327 -27.57 18.30 4.62
N ALA A 328 -26.49 18.82 4.04
CA ALA A 328 -26.52 19.97 3.14
C ALA A 328 -26.90 19.59 1.70
N HIS A 329 -26.50 18.40 1.23
CA HIS A 329 -26.62 17.99 -0.18
C HIS A 329 -27.37 16.68 -0.40
N GLY A 330 -27.76 15.96 0.66
CA GLY A 330 -28.37 14.63 0.53
C GLY A 330 -27.40 13.57 -0.01
N LEU A 331 -26.08 13.84 0.03
CA LEU A 331 -25.06 12.94 -0.49
C LEU A 331 -24.67 11.90 0.55
N ASP A 332 -24.56 10.65 0.11
CA ASP A 332 -24.01 9.56 0.92
C ASP A 332 -22.60 9.24 0.45
N LEU A 333 -21.61 9.78 1.16
CA LEU A 333 -20.20 9.63 0.80
C LEU A 333 -19.61 8.35 1.42
N PRO A 334 -18.84 7.54 0.65
CA PRO A 334 -18.03 6.48 1.23
C PRO A 334 -17.01 7.06 2.21
N HIS A 335 -16.83 6.39 3.35
CA HIS A 335 -15.84 6.79 4.34
C HIS A 335 -15.10 5.58 4.91
N TYR A 336 -13.77 5.64 4.83
CA TYR A 336 -12.86 4.64 5.39
C TYR A 336 -11.86 5.27 6.35
N ALA A 337 -11.36 4.48 7.30
CA ALA A 337 -10.25 4.87 8.16
C ALA A 337 -9.03 3.96 7.88
N VAL A 338 -7.86 4.56 7.68
CA VAL A 338 -6.61 3.87 7.32
C VAL A 338 -5.50 4.19 8.32
N SER A 339 -4.52 3.30 8.41
CA SER A 339 -3.32 3.57 9.19
C SER A 339 -2.33 4.44 8.45
N ILE A 340 -1.76 5.41 9.17
CA ILE A 340 -0.50 6.06 8.82
C ILE A 340 0.42 6.07 10.04
N VAL A 341 1.69 5.74 9.84
CA VAL A 341 2.68 5.67 10.90
C VAL A 341 3.87 6.52 10.49
N ARG A 342 4.12 7.61 11.23
CA ARG A 342 5.28 8.47 10.99
C ARG A 342 6.59 7.67 10.96
N GLY A 343 7.41 7.89 9.93
CA GLY A 343 8.67 7.18 9.67
C GLY A 343 8.49 5.80 9.05
N ARG A 344 7.25 5.39 8.74
CA ARG A 344 6.90 4.11 8.13
C ARG A 344 5.90 4.25 6.97
N GLY A 345 5.27 5.41 6.78
CA GLY A 345 4.29 5.66 5.74
C GLY A 345 2.85 5.24 6.08
N ILE A 346 2.01 5.36 5.05
CA ILE A 346 0.62 4.89 5.03
C ILE A 346 0.57 3.40 4.71
N ASP A 347 -0.48 2.72 5.16
CA ASP A 347 -0.69 1.30 4.89
C ASP A 347 -0.84 1.01 3.37
N PRO A 348 0.11 0.28 2.76
CA PRO A 348 0.10 0.01 1.32
C PRO A 348 -0.99 -0.98 0.91
N VAL A 349 -1.41 -1.89 1.80
CA VAL A 349 -2.51 -2.83 1.55
C VAL A 349 -3.84 -2.06 1.51
N ALA A 350 -4.02 -1.10 2.41
CA ALA A 350 -5.18 -0.21 2.40
C ALA A 350 -5.28 0.61 1.12
N LEU A 351 -4.14 1.13 0.60
CA LEU A 351 -4.12 1.85 -0.69
C LEU A 351 -4.46 0.95 -1.87
N ARG A 352 -3.91 -0.28 -1.94
CA ARG A 352 -4.28 -1.25 -2.96
C ARG A 352 -5.77 -1.59 -2.89
N TRP A 353 -6.31 -1.75 -1.68
CA TRP A 353 -7.73 -1.96 -1.47
C TRP A 353 -8.57 -0.80 -2.00
N LEU A 354 -8.21 0.43 -1.67
CA LEU A 354 -8.90 1.63 -2.16
C LEU A 354 -8.87 1.71 -3.68
N ALA A 355 -7.71 1.50 -4.32
CA ALA A 355 -7.56 1.54 -5.77
C ALA A 355 -8.34 0.43 -6.51
N ALA A 356 -8.55 -0.72 -5.86
CA ALA A 356 -9.35 -1.80 -6.44
C ALA A 356 -10.87 -1.57 -6.35
N HIS A 357 -11.33 -0.74 -5.40
CA HIS A 357 -12.74 -0.53 -5.12
C HIS A 357 -13.27 0.86 -5.52
N HIS A 358 -12.38 1.83 -5.68
CA HIS A 358 -12.67 3.23 -6.00
C HIS A 358 -11.65 3.78 -6.99
N ASP A 359 -11.99 4.85 -7.69
CA ASP A 359 -11.01 5.62 -8.45
C ASP A 359 -10.07 6.34 -7.46
N PRO A 360 -8.74 6.12 -7.53
CA PRO A 360 -7.78 6.83 -6.68
C PRO A 360 -7.89 8.36 -6.73
N ALA A 361 -8.34 8.93 -7.85
CA ALA A 361 -8.52 10.37 -8.00
C ALA A 361 -9.72 10.91 -7.19
N ASP A 362 -10.66 10.05 -6.80
CA ASP A 362 -11.81 10.42 -5.96
C ASP A 362 -11.46 10.41 -4.46
N VAL A 363 -10.31 9.84 -4.08
CA VAL A 363 -9.90 9.69 -2.68
C VAL A 363 -9.44 11.01 -2.08
N VAL A 364 -9.99 11.36 -0.91
CA VAL A 364 -9.62 12.55 -0.14
C VAL A 364 -9.17 12.11 1.24
N PHE A 365 -7.89 12.31 1.54
CA PHE A 365 -7.35 12.03 2.87
C PHE A 365 -7.78 13.09 3.87
N VAL A 366 -8.21 12.66 5.07
CA VAL A 366 -8.78 13.53 6.11
C VAL A 366 -8.06 13.36 7.44
N ASP A 367 -7.69 14.46 8.10
CA ASP A 367 -7.15 14.45 9.46
C ASP A 367 -7.77 15.52 10.38
N GLY A 368 -7.53 15.41 11.68
CA GLY A 368 -8.05 16.29 12.72
C GLY A 368 -7.44 17.69 12.70
N TRP A 369 -6.12 17.80 12.79
CA TRP A 369 -5.44 19.09 12.71
C TRP A 369 -3.98 18.91 12.32
N THR A 370 -3.37 20.00 11.86
CA THR A 370 -1.92 20.01 11.60
C THR A 370 -1.28 21.28 12.16
N GLY A 371 -0.27 21.08 13.01
CA GLY A 371 0.49 22.19 13.60
C GLY A 371 1.75 22.53 12.82
N LYS A 372 2.45 21.52 12.28
CA LYS A 372 3.73 21.70 11.56
C LYS A 372 3.88 20.81 10.32
N GLY A 373 2.78 20.24 9.84
CA GLY A 373 2.76 19.49 8.58
C GLY A 373 3.51 18.15 8.60
N ALA A 374 3.74 17.55 9.77
CA ALA A 374 4.44 16.26 9.85
C ALA A 374 3.72 15.14 9.08
N ILE A 375 2.39 15.03 9.27
CA ILE A 375 1.57 14.05 8.56
C ILE A 375 1.41 14.41 7.08
N THR A 376 1.31 15.69 6.75
CA THR A 376 1.26 16.17 5.35
C THR A 376 2.49 15.70 4.56
N ARG A 377 3.71 15.84 5.12
CA ARG A 377 4.95 15.37 4.48
C ARG A 377 5.03 13.85 4.42
N GLU A 378 4.65 13.16 5.49
CA GLU A 378 4.65 11.69 5.54
C GLU A 378 3.71 11.09 4.48
N LEU A 379 2.50 11.63 4.36
CA LEU A 379 1.52 11.18 3.39
C LEU A 379 2.01 11.43 1.96
N ALA A 380 2.52 12.64 1.68
CA ALA A 380 3.04 12.97 0.35
C ALA A 380 4.17 12.02 -0.07
N ALA A 381 5.12 11.75 0.82
CA ALA A 381 6.21 10.81 0.56
C ALA A 381 5.70 9.37 0.36
N ALA A 382 4.75 8.92 1.19
CA ALA A 382 4.24 7.55 1.10
C ALA A 382 3.41 7.29 -0.16
N LEU A 383 2.84 8.32 -0.78
CA LEU A 383 2.06 8.21 -2.01
C LEU A 383 2.90 8.28 -3.29
N GLU A 384 4.22 8.53 -3.22
CA GLU A 384 5.10 8.50 -4.39
C GLU A 384 5.07 7.13 -5.10
N GLU A 385 4.85 6.04 -4.34
CA GLU A 385 4.74 4.67 -4.86
C GLU A 385 3.34 4.31 -5.37
N PHE A 386 2.34 5.18 -5.20
CA PHE A 386 0.94 4.93 -5.52
C PHE A 386 0.39 6.01 -6.47
N PRO A 387 0.77 5.97 -7.76
CA PRO A 387 0.31 6.97 -8.72
C PRO A 387 -1.21 6.94 -8.87
N GLY A 388 -1.83 8.12 -8.92
CA GLY A 388 -3.28 8.29 -9.06
C GLY A 388 -3.96 8.89 -7.83
N PHE A 389 -3.40 8.68 -6.64
CA PHE A 389 -3.87 9.35 -5.42
C PHE A 389 -3.38 10.80 -5.35
N ASP A 390 -4.25 11.73 -4.94
CA ASP A 390 -3.88 13.11 -4.65
C ASP A 390 -3.26 13.19 -3.23
N PRO A 391 -1.99 13.63 -3.08
CA PRO A 391 -1.34 13.71 -1.77
C PRO A 391 -1.84 14.85 -0.88
N ARG A 392 -2.70 15.74 -1.39
CA ARG A 392 -3.26 16.84 -0.61
C ARG A 392 -4.25 16.33 0.42
N ILE A 393 -3.95 16.61 1.68
CA ILE A 393 -4.80 16.27 2.82
C ILE A 393 -5.78 17.39 3.17
N ALA A 394 -7.00 17.02 3.52
CA ALA A 394 -8.00 17.91 4.11
C ALA A 394 -7.97 17.80 5.65
N VAL A 395 -7.97 18.93 6.35
CA VAL A 395 -7.94 18.94 7.83
C VAL A 395 -9.00 19.83 8.44
N LEU A 396 -9.51 19.48 9.63
CA LEU A 396 -10.47 20.36 10.32
C LEU A 396 -9.83 21.69 10.71
N ALA A 397 -8.62 21.66 11.30
CA ALA A 397 -7.89 22.87 11.69
C ALA A 397 -6.42 22.83 11.24
N ASP A 398 -5.93 23.93 10.66
CA ASP A 398 -4.53 24.09 10.26
C ASP A 398 -3.96 25.42 10.74
N PRO A 399 -3.65 25.53 12.04
CA PRO A 399 -2.94 26.69 12.57
C PRO A 399 -1.48 26.76 12.11
N GLY A 400 -0.95 25.69 11.52
CA GLY A 400 0.42 25.63 10.99
C GLY A 400 0.61 26.21 9.60
N HIS A 401 -0.48 26.51 8.87
CA HIS A 401 -0.45 26.89 7.46
C HIS A 401 0.25 25.86 6.56
N CYS A 402 -0.03 24.58 6.77
CA CYS A 402 0.64 23.44 6.11
C CYS A 402 -0.14 22.84 4.93
N VAL A 403 -1.44 23.12 4.78
CA VAL A 403 -2.31 22.52 3.76
C VAL A 403 -3.21 23.56 3.06
N GLU A 404 -3.64 23.23 1.85
CA GLU A 404 -4.55 24.05 1.03
C GLU A 404 -6.03 23.91 1.45
N THR A 405 -6.41 22.72 1.94
CA THR A 405 -7.79 22.36 2.23
C THR A 405 -7.98 22.20 3.74
N PHE A 406 -8.62 23.18 4.36
CA PHE A 406 -8.80 23.25 5.81
C PHE A 406 -10.18 23.80 6.19
N GLY A 407 -10.65 23.47 7.38
CA GLY A 407 -11.89 24.05 7.93
C GLY A 407 -11.67 25.41 8.59
N THR A 408 -10.53 25.57 9.28
CA THR A 408 -10.13 26.85 9.90
C THR A 408 -8.61 26.94 10.09
N ARG A 409 -8.09 28.17 10.19
CA ARG A 409 -6.71 28.47 10.62
C ARG A 409 -6.58 28.68 12.13
N ASP A 410 -7.70 28.64 12.83
CA ASP A 410 -7.74 28.88 14.26
C ASP A 410 -7.04 27.78 15.07
N ASP A 411 -6.34 28.17 16.14
CA ASP A 411 -5.76 27.25 17.11
C ASP A 411 -6.60 27.20 18.40
N PHE A 412 -7.41 26.16 18.54
CA PHE A 412 -8.28 25.94 19.70
C PHE A 412 -8.34 24.46 20.09
N LEU A 413 -8.89 24.17 21.26
CA LEU A 413 -9.05 22.79 21.71
C LEU A 413 -10.15 22.08 20.91
N ILE A 414 -9.75 21.12 20.07
CA ILE A 414 -10.68 20.18 19.46
C ILE A 414 -10.94 19.05 20.49
N PRO A 415 -12.17 18.88 21.02
CA PRO A 415 -12.46 17.93 22.10
C PRO A 415 -12.11 16.48 21.78
N SER A 416 -12.16 16.08 20.50
CA SER A 416 -11.74 14.72 20.08
C SER A 416 -10.23 14.45 20.32
N ALA A 417 -9.41 15.49 20.50
CA ALA A 417 -8.01 15.34 20.86
C ALA A 417 -7.80 14.98 22.35
N CYS A 418 -8.80 15.20 23.21
CA CYS A 418 -8.70 15.08 24.67
C CYS A 418 -8.74 13.64 25.17
N LEU A 419 -9.68 12.82 24.68
CA LEU A 419 -10.06 11.56 25.31
C LEU A 419 -9.57 10.29 24.58
N ASN A 420 -8.65 10.42 23.60
CA ASN A 420 -8.11 9.28 22.87
C ASN A 420 -9.20 8.38 22.24
N SER A 421 -9.21 7.08 22.56
CA SER A 421 -10.13 6.09 21.99
C SER A 421 -11.57 6.34 22.41
N THR A 422 -11.82 6.83 23.63
CA THR A 422 -13.19 7.04 24.15
C THR A 422 -13.93 8.22 23.50
N VAL A 423 -13.29 8.95 22.58
CA VAL A 423 -13.96 9.92 21.70
C VAL A 423 -13.69 9.64 20.21
N SER A 424 -12.97 8.56 19.91
CA SER A 424 -12.54 8.18 18.56
C SER A 424 -12.89 6.72 18.24
N GLY A 425 -14.10 6.30 18.60
CA GLY A 425 -14.67 5.02 18.21
C GLY A 425 -14.15 3.83 19.01
N LEU A 426 -13.54 4.03 20.18
CA LEU A 426 -12.87 3.01 21.02
C LEU A 426 -11.75 2.23 20.31
N VAL A 427 -11.22 2.75 19.20
CA VAL A 427 -10.10 2.15 18.49
C VAL A 427 -8.79 2.69 19.05
N SER A 428 -7.77 1.84 19.16
CA SER A 428 -6.41 2.21 19.57
C SER A 428 -5.66 2.98 18.48
N ARG A 429 -4.46 3.47 18.80
CA ARG A 429 -3.52 3.84 17.73
C ARG A 429 -3.22 2.61 16.87
N THR A 430 -2.80 2.83 15.64
CA THR A 430 -2.47 1.76 14.72
C THR A 430 -1.16 1.10 15.10
N VAL A 431 -1.05 -0.18 14.74
CA VAL A 431 0.01 -1.09 15.14
C VAL A 431 0.62 -1.68 13.88
N LEU A 432 1.93 -1.61 13.79
CA LEU A 432 2.71 -2.21 12.72
C LEU A 432 3.82 -3.03 13.36
N ARG A 433 3.61 -4.35 13.44
CA ARG A 433 4.52 -5.33 14.03
C ARG A 433 4.63 -6.51 13.09
N SER A 434 5.84 -6.82 12.60
CA SER A 434 6.06 -7.77 11.50
C SER A 434 5.75 -9.23 11.85
N ASP A 435 5.61 -9.57 13.13
CA ASP A 435 5.17 -10.88 13.61
C ASP A 435 3.63 -11.01 13.70
N LEU A 436 2.89 -9.90 13.59
CA LEU A 436 1.42 -9.87 13.66
C LEU A 436 0.75 -9.44 12.34
N VAL A 437 1.41 -8.57 11.58
CA VAL A 437 0.91 -7.99 10.34
C VAL A 437 1.75 -8.56 9.19
N GLY A 438 1.13 -9.42 8.39
CA GLY A 438 1.72 -9.98 7.18
C GLY A 438 1.82 -8.97 6.04
N PRO A 439 2.50 -9.32 4.93
CA PRO A 439 2.70 -8.43 3.78
C PRO A 439 1.39 -8.04 3.04
N ASP A 440 0.33 -8.83 3.24
CA ASP A 440 -0.99 -8.67 2.62
C ASP A 440 -2.08 -8.33 3.65
N ASP A 441 -1.70 -8.12 4.91
CA ASP A 441 -2.63 -7.72 5.98
C ASP A 441 -2.65 -6.20 6.12
N PHE A 442 -3.82 -5.63 6.43
CA PHE A 442 -3.87 -4.25 6.91
C PHE A 442 -3.08 -4.12 8.21
N HIS A 443 -2.56 -2.92 8.46
CA HIS A 443 -2.04 -2.55 9.77
C HIS A 443 -3.10 -2.80 10.85
N GLY A 444 -2.65 -3.18 12.04
CA GLY A 444 -3.56 -3.59 13.11
C GLY A 444 -4.05 -2.45 13.99
N ALA A 445 -5.15 -2.66 14.70
CA ALA A 445 -5.55 -1.86 15.85
C ALA A 445 -6.41 -2.69 16.82
N LYS A 446 -6.53 -2.24 18.08
CA LYS A 446 -7.39 -2.83 19.10
C LYS A 446 -8.69 -2.05 19.24
N PHE A 447 -9.77 -2.78 19.52
CA PHE A 447 -11.05 -2.21 19.92
C PHE A 447 -11.28 -2.44 21.42
N TYR A 448 -11.25 -1.35 22.19
CA TYR A 448 -11.35 -1.33 23.65
C TYR A 448 -12.80 -1.46 24.14
N ARG A 449 -13.40 -2.65 23.95
CA ARG A 449 -14.79 -2.95 24.33
C ARG A 449 -15.05 -2.71 25.83
N GLU A 450 -14.05 -2.95 26.66
CA GLU A 450 -14.08 -2.75 28.11
C GLU A 450 -14.23 -1.27 28.52
N LEU A 451 -13.89 -0.33 27.63
CA LEU A 451 -14.03 1.11 27.88
C LEU A 451 -15.37 1.68 27.42
N ALA A 452 -16.32 0.85 26.97
CA ALA A 452 -17.63 1.27 26.47
C ALA A 452 -18.42 2.15 27.47
N GLY A 453 -18.22 1.95 28.78
CA GLY A 453 -18.86 2.78 29.81
C GLY A 453 -18.40 4.24 29.85
N ALA A 454 -17.24 4.55 29.26
CA ALA A 454 -16.68 5.90 29.17
C ALA A 454 -16.69 6.46 27.74
N ASP A 455 -17.32 5.76 26.79
CA ASP A 455 -17.33 6.15 25.39
C ASP A 455 -18.30 7.29 25.11
N VAL A 456 -17.76 8.36 24.54
CA VAL A 456 -18.49 9.56 24.10
C VAL A 456 -18.34 9.80 22.60
N SER A 457 -17.84 8.83 21.83
CA SER A 457 -17.57 8.98 20.40
C SER A 457 -18.81 9.36 19.59
N ARG A 458 -19.95 8.68 19.84
CA ARG A 458 -21.25 9.01 19.22
C ARG A 458 -21.78 10.34 19.72
N ALA A 459 -21.76 10.54 21.05
CA ALA A 459 -22.22 11.78 21.68
C ALA A 459 -21.48 13.02 21.15
N PHE A 460 -20.18 12.92 20.90
CA PHE A 460 -19.37 13.97 20.27
C PHE A 460 -19.88 14.32 18.88
N VAL A 461 -19.99 13.32 17.98
CA VAL A 461 -20.42 13.58 16.60
C VAL A 461 -21.86 14.05 16.53
N ASP A 462 -22.74 13.56 17.41
CA ASP A 462 -24.13 13.99 17.52
C ASP A 462 -24.23 15.44 18.00
N ALA A 463 -23.46 15.82 19.03
CA ALA A 463 -23.45 17.18 19.56
C ALA A 463 -23.00 18.22 18.53
N VAL A 464 -21.99 17.90 17.71
CA VAL A 464 -21.53 18.76 16.61
C VAL A 464 -22.54 18.77 15.47
N THR A 465 -23.08 17.61 15.08
CA THR A 465 -24.10 17.50 14.01
C THR A 465 -25.33 18.34 14.33
N ALA A 466 -25.74 18.39 15.61
CA ALA A 466 -26.87 19.20 16.06
C ALA A 466 -26.68 20.72 15.83
N ARG A 467 -25.44 21.18 15.59
CA ARG A 467 -25.13 22.59 15.31
C ARG A 467 -25.17 22.95 13.83
N PHE A 468 -25.29 21.99 12.92
CA PHE A 468 -25.20 22.24 11.47
C PHE A 468 -26.16 23.31 10.96
N GLY A 469 -27.43 23.26 11.38
CA GLY A 469 -28.42 24.27 10.99
C GLY A 469 -28.12 25.68 11.52
N ALA A 470 -27.43 25.80 12.67
CA ALA A 470 -27.08 27.10 13.23
C ALA A 470 -25.91 27.77 12.49
N VAL A 471 -24.99 26.98 11.92
CA VAL A 471 -23.76 27.48 11.28
C VAL A 471 -23.84 27.55 9.76
N GLU A 472 -24.93 27.08 9.15
CA GLU A 472 -25.06 26.93 7.70
C GLU A 472 -24.80 28.23 6.91
N ALA A 473 -25.33 29.36 7.39
CA ALA A 473 -25.10 30.65 6.75
C ALA A 473 -23.63 31.08 6.82
N ASP A 474 -22.94 30.77 7.91
CA ASP A 474 -21.53 31.06 8.10
C ASP A 474 -20.65 30.17 7.22
N VAL A 475 -20.97 28.86 7.13
CA VAL A 475 -20.27 27.92 6.24
C VAL A 475 -20.35 28.36 4.78
N ARG A 476 -21.52 28.79 4.30
CA ARG A 476 -21.66 29.28 2.92
C ARG A 476 -20.82 30.53 2.65
N ARG A 477 -20.64 31.38 3.67
CA ARG A 477 -19.76 32.56 3.56
C ARG A 477 -18.29 32.13 3.50
N ASP A 478 -17.87 31.23 4.39
CA ASP A 478 -16.50 30.73 4.43
C ASP A 478 -16.13 30.00 3.15
N ALA A 479 -17.01 29.14 2.62
CA ALA A 479 -16.78 28.45 1.35
C ALA A 479 -16.58 29.43 0.18
N LYS A 480 -17.34 30.53 0.16
CA LYS A 480 -17.16 31.60 -0.83
C LYS A 480 -15.83 32.35 -0.67
N GLU A 481 -15.44 32.62 0.56
CA GLU A 481 -14.16 33.26 0.88
C GLU A 481 -12.99 32.37 0.47
N PHE A 482 -13.03 31.08 0.82
CA PHE A 482 -12.00 30.11 0.48
C PHE A 482 -11.87 29.88 -1.02
N ALA A 483 -12.97 29.90 -1.77
CA ALA A 483 -12.94 29.77 -3.23
C ALA A 483 -12.20 30.94 -3.93
N GLY A 484 -12.18 32.13 -3.31
CA GLY A 484 -11.50 33.32 -3.85
C GLY A 484 -10.14 33.62 -3.22
N ALA A 485 -9.74 32.91 -2.16
CA ALA A 485 -8.53 33.17 -1.40
C ALA A 485 -7.33 32.37 -1.93
N ASP A 486 -6.14 32.95 -1.85
CA ASP A 486 -4.89 32.20 -1.97
C ASP A 486 -4.68 31.38 -0.68
N ARG A 487 -4.74 30.05 -0.81
CA ARG A 487 -4.59 29.10 0.28
C ARG A 487 -3.28 28.32 0.20
N THR A 488 -2.32 28.79 -0.59
CA THR A 488 -0.99 28.16 -0.72
C THR A 488 -0.35 27.98 0.66
N PRO A 489 0.14 26.78 1.01
CA PRO A 489 0.79 26.54 2.30
C PRO A 489 2.03 27.41 2.48
N THR A 490 2.05 28.20 3.55
CA THR A 490 3.20 29.06 3.90
C THR A 490 4.19 28.38 4.81
N TRP A 491 3.79 27.27 5.45
CA TRP A 491 4.60 26.53 6.43
C TRP A 491 5.05 27.38 7.63
N ALA A 492 4.33 28.46 7.94
CA ALA A 492 4.63 29.35 9.07
C ALA A 492 4.77 28.60 10.42
N GLY A 493 4.02 27.52 10.58
CA GLY A 493 4.12 26.67 11.75
C GLY A 493 5.47 25.94 11.89
N TRP A 494 6.04 25.49 10.76
CA TRP A 494 7.35 24.87 10.72
C TRP A 494 8.45 25.88 11.08
N ASP A 495 8.44 27.06 10.45
CA ASP A 495 9.39 28.13 10.73
C ASP A 495 9.37 28.55 12.20
N ALA A 496 8.16 28.65 12.79
CA ALA A 496 8.02 28.97 14.20
C ALA A 496 8.60 27.87 15.11
N VAL A 497 8.41 26.60 14.76
CA VAL A 497 8.96 25.47 15.51
C VAL A 497 10.49 25.44 15.45
N GLU A 498 11.10 25.72 14.30
CA GLU A 498 12.56 25.83 14.16
C GLU A 498 13.11 26.96 15.02
N ARG A 499 12.53 28.16 14.89
CA ARG A 499 12.91 29.33 15.69
C ARG A 499 12.84 29.05 17.19
N ILE A 500 11.73 28.48 17.67
CA ILE A 500 11.54 28.15 19.10
C ILE A 500 12.55 27.09 19.54
N SER A 501 12.82 26.08 18.71
CA SER A 501 13.80 25.04 19.01
C SER A 501 15.21 25.62 19.21
N GLU A 502 15.60 26.62 18.42
CA GLU A 502 16.88 27.32 18.55
C GLU A 502 16.91 28.26 19.75
N GLU A 503 15.90 29.13 19.90
CA GLU A 503 15.84 30.16 20.96
C GLU A 503 15.87 29.55 22.37
N TYR A 504 15.20 28.41 22.55
CA TYR A 504 15.13 27.72 23.84
C TYR A 504 16.19 26.60 23.98
N GLY A 505 17.14 26.47 23.04
CA GLY A 505 18.25 25.52 23.11
C GLY A 505 17.84 24.04 23.13
N ILE A 506 16.70 23.72 22.50
CA ILE A 506 16.13 22.37 22.43
C ILE A 506 16.85 21.53 21.37
N HIS A 507 17.17 22.16 20.22
CA HIS A 507 17.84 21.54 19.07
C HIS A 507 17.17 20.25 18.52
N ASP A 508 15.88 20.05 18.83
CA ASP A 508 15.04 18.98 18.27
C ASP A 508 13.60 19.49 18.15
N VAL A 509 13.17 19.70 16.91
CA VAL A 509 11.80 20.14 16.58
C VAL A 509 10.73 19.16 17.05
N ASN A 510 11.06 17.91 17.37
CA ASN A 510 10.12 16.93 17.92
C ASN A 510 9.73 17.21 19.36
N LEU A 511 10.55 17.95 20.10
CA LEU A 511 10.28 18.35 21.48
C LEU A 511 9.48 19.65 21.59
N VAL A 512 9.26 20.33 20.46
CA VAL A 512 8.36 21.48 20.31
C VAL A 512 7.00 21.00 19.80
N LYS A 513 5.95 21.22 20.59
CA LYS A 513 4.59 20.71 20.35
C LYS A 513 3.63 21.88 20.09
N PRO A 514 3.48 22.28 18.83
CA PRO A 514 2.70 23.46 18.47
C PRO A 514 1.19 23.21 18.54
N GLY A 515 0.47 24.20 19.05
CA GLY A 515 -0.99 24.22 19.07
C GLY A 515 -1.58 23.78 20.40
N VAL A 516 -2.84 24.16 20.63
CA VAL A 516 -3.60 23.86 21.84
C VAL A 516 -3.72 22.36 22.08
N GLY A 517 -4.08 21.60 21.04
CA GLY A 517 -4.26 20.15 21.14
C GLY A 517 -2.98 19.40 21.52
N GLU A 518 -1.86 19.72 20.88
CA GLU A 518 -0.56 19.09 21.17
C GLU A 518 0.00 19.54 22.52
N THR A 519 -0.15 20.81 22.89
CA THR A 519 0.22 21.32 24.23
C THR A 519 -0.57 20.61 25.34
N THR A 520 -1.87 20.40 25.13
CA THR A 520 -2.72 19.65 26.06
C THR A 520 -2.22 18.21 26.21
N ARG A 521 -1.80 17.56 25.12
CA ARG A 521 -1.21 16.20 25.16
C ARG A 521 0.13 16.17 25.90
N VAL A 522 0.96 17.19 25.77
CA VAL A 522 2.22 17.30 26.54
C VAL A 522 1.92 17.32 28.03
N LEU A 523 1.01 18.18 28.48
CA LEU A 523 0.62 18.30 29.89
C LEU A 523 0.03 17.01 30.47
N LEU A 524 -0.66 16.23 29.65
CA LEU A 524 -1.34 15.03 30.11
C LEU A 524 -0.43 13.78 30.08
N ARG A 525 0.53 13.71 29.16
CA ARG A 525 1.15 12.43 28.75
C ARG A 525 2.66 12.48 28.59
N ARG A 526 3.30 13.62 28.83
CA ARG A 526 4.76 13.79 28.71
C ARG A 526 5.28 14.47 29.97
N VAL A 527 6.60 14.71 30.00
CA VAL A 527 7.25 15.56 30.99
C VAL A 527 7.31 16.99 30.42
N PRO A 528 6.30 17.84 30.70
CA PRO A 528 6.29 19.23 30.26
C PRO A 528 7.44 20.02 30.87
N TRP A 529 8.10 20.86 30.08
CA TRP A 529 9.09 21.81 30.56
C TRP A 529 8.49 23.21 30.75
N LYS A 530 7.87 23.75 29.69
CA LYS A 530 7.31 25.10 29.67
C LYS A 530 6.22 25.19 28.60
N ILE A 531 5.27 26.08 28.79
CA ILE A 531 4.28 26.45 27.77
C ILE A 531 4.54 27.88 27.33
N LEU A 532 4.64 28.09 26.02
CA LEU A 532 4.62 29.42 25.42
C LEU A 532 3.18 29.75 25.05
N ALA A 533 2.63 30.81 25.60
CA ALA A 533 1.27 31.27 25.33
C ALA A 533 1.33 32.56 24.51
N GLN A 534 0.59 32.61 23.41
CA GLN A 534 0.47 33.84 22.63
C GLN A 534 -0.24 34.90 23.47
N ARG A 535 0.38 36.08 23.57
CA ARG A 535 -0.20 37.20 24.31
C ARG A 535 -1.58 37.54 23.76
N GLY A 536 -2.57 37.60 24.63
CA GLY A 536 -3.95 37.90 24.25
C GLY A 536 -4.78 36.71 23.72
N ALA A 537 -4.26 35.48 23.75
CA ALA A 537 -5.01 34.27 23.32
C ALA A 537 -6.30 33.97 24.13
N GLY A 538 -6.60 34.76 25.17
CA GLY A 538 -7.92 34.80 25.79
C GLY A 538 -8.36 33.47 26.42
N ALA A 539 -9.64 33.13 26.23
CA ALA A 539 -10.29 31.99 26.85
C ALA A 539 -9.89 30.63 26.24
N ASP A 540 -9.38 30.61 25.00
CA ASP A 540 -8.98 29.38 24.30
C ASP A 540 -7.81 28.64 24.98
N LEU A 541 -7.10 29.31 25.90
CA LEU A 541 -6.04 28.73 26.73
C LEU A 541 -6.45 28.42 28.18
N ASN A 542 -7.71 28.61 28.57
CA ASN A 542 -8.12 28.44 29.97
C ASN A 542 -7.84 27.03 30.51
N HIS A 543 -8.12 25.98 29.72
CA HIS A 543 -7.80 24.61 30.12
C HIS A 543 -6.30 24.35 30.16
N VAL A 544 -5.52 24.92 29.22
CA VAL A 544 -4.05 24.82 29.22
C VAL A 544 -3.47 25.42 30.49
N ARG A 545 -3.92 26.63 30.87
CA ARG A 545 -3.48 27.32 32.08
C ARG A 545 -3.83 26.52 33.34
N LEU A 546 -5.04 25.96 33.41
CA LEU A 546 -5.46 25.09 34.50
C LEU A 546 -4.58 23.84 34.62
N LEU A 547 -4.34 23.13 33.51
CA LEU A 547 -3.48 21.93 33.49
C LEU A 547 -2.03 22.27 33.84
N ALA A 548 -1.52 23.40 33.36
CA ALA A 548 -0.18 23.88 33.66
C ALA A 548 -0.01 24.17 35.16
N GLU A 549 -0.99 24.86 35.77
CA GLU A 549 -1.02 25.14 37.20
C GLU A 549 -1.02 23.84 38.03
N GLN A 550 -1.88 22.88 37.68
CA GLN A 550 -1.95 21.58 38.35
C GLN A 550 -0.63 20.80 38.29
N ARG A 551 0.10 20.91 37.17
CA ARG A 551 1.37 20.21 36.92
C ARG A 551 2.59 20.99 37.40
N GLY A 552 2.42 22.26 37.82
CA GLY A 552 3.53 23.15 38.18
C GLY A 552 4.39 23.57 36.98
N VAL A 553 3.81 23.63 35.78
CA VAL A 553 4.51 23.97 34.54
C VAL A 553 4.42 25.48 34.30
N PRO A 554 5.54 26.19 34.09
CA PRO A 554 5.51 27.61 33.81
C PRO A 554 4.84 27.90 32.46
N VAL A 555 3.96 28.91 32.46
CA VAL A 555 3.35 29.49 31.25
C VAL A 555 3.98 30.86 31.02
N GLU A 556 4.65 31.02 29.88
CA GLU A 556 5.34 32.24 29.47
C GLU A 556 4.57 32.92 28.34
N GLU A 557 4.22 34.20 28.50
CA GLU A 557 3.54 34.95 27.45
C GLU A 557 4.54 35.54 26.45
N VAL A 558 4.39 35.15 25.19
CA VAL A 558 5.26 35.57 24.08
C VAL A 558 4.43 36.21 22.96
N ASP A 559 5.10 36.95 22.08
CA ASP A 559 4.50 37.57 20.90
C ASP A 559 4.91 36.80 19.62
N GLY A 560 4.10 36.94 18.56
CA GLY A 560 4.45 36.43 17.23
C GLY A 560 4.48 34.91 17.11
N LEU A 561 3.70 34.18 17.92
CA LEU A 561 3.39 32.77 17.65
C LEU A 561 2.29 32.68 16.59
N PRO A 562 2.41 31.76 15.62
CA PRO A 562 1.30 31.42 14.73
C PRO A 562 0.22 30.57 15.43
N TYR A 563 0.45 30.19 16.69
CA TYR A 563 -0.40 29.35 17.51
C TYR A 563 -0.89 30.12 18.74
N SER A 564 -2.00 29.69 19.32
CA SER A 564 -2.44 30.15 20.64
C SER A 564 -1.45 29.71 21.72
N CYS A 565 -0.89 28.49 21.62
CA CYS A 565 0.20 28.07 22.50
C CYS A 565 1.12 27.00 21.90
N VAL A 566 2.27 26.81 22.54
CA VAL A 566 3.26 25.76 22.21
C VAL A 566 3.73 25.10 23.51
N GLY A 567 3.63 23.78 23.57
CA GLY A 567 4.18 22.97 24.66
C GLY A 567 5.63 22.59 24.36
N LEU A 568 6.52 22.82 25.32
CA LEU A 568 7.92 22.41 25.24
C LEU A 568 8.16 21.19 26.13
N ILE A 569 8.87 20.20 25.61
CA ILE A 569 9.29 19.00 26.33
C ILE A 569 10.77 19.15 26.71
N HIS A 570 11.14 18.69 27.90
CA HIS A 570 12.52 18.82 28.37
C HIS A 570 13.49 17.91 27.56
N PRO A 571 14.66 18.40 27.08
CA PRO A 571 15.59 17.61 26.29
C PRO A 571 16.34 16.51 27.06
N ARG A 572 16.49 16.66 28.39
CA ARG A 572 17.12 15.64 29.25
C ARG A 572 16.07 14.91 30.07
N TYR A 573 15.90 13.62 29.83
CA TYR A 573 15.08 12.75 30.66
C TYR A 573 15.84 12.39 31.95
N THR A 574 15.22 12.54 33.12
CA THR A 574 15.73 11.97 34.38
C THR A 574 14.68 10.99 34.90
N ARG A 575 15.03 9.70 35.02
CA ARG A 575 14.15 8.67 35.60
C ARG A 575 13.79 9.10 37.04
N GLY A 576 12.50 9.24 37.35
CA GLY A 576 11.99 9.75 38.63
C GLY A 576 11.67 11.26 38.68
N ALA A 577 11.70 11.97 37.55
CA ALA A 577 11.34 13.39 37.43
C ALA A 577 9.83 13.69 37.51
N THR A 578 8.99 12.67 37.45
CA THR A 578 7.58 12.78 37.80
C THR A 578 7.38 11.98 39.07
N GLY A 579 7.04 12.66 40.17
CA GLY A 579 6.58 11.97 41.38
C GLY A 579 5.31 11.17 41.05
N ALA A 580 4.90 10.25 41.93
CA ALA A 580 3.63 9.53 41.81
C ALA A 580 2.38 10.46 41.71
N ASP A 581 2.57 11.78 41.88
CA ASP A 581 1.59 12.85 41.77
C ASP A 581 1.69 13.69 40.46
N GLY A 582 2.62 13.37 39.54
CA GLY A 582 2.66 13.93 38.19
C GLY A 582 3.16 15.38 38.07
N LYS A 583 3.81 15.94 39.10
CA LYS A 583 4.35 17.32 39.10
C LYS A 583 5.76 17.39 38.47
N ALA A 584 6.05 18.50 37.79
CA ALA A 584 7.35 18.78 37.18
C ALA A 584 8.46 18.97 38.23
N VAL A 585 9.70 18.55 37.92
CA VAL A 585 10.88 18.81 38.77
C VAL A 585 11.21 20.29 38.75
N ALA A 586 11.35 20.88 39.94
CA ALA A 586 11.93 22.19 40.09
C ALA A 586 13.47 22.12 40.02
N LYS A 587 14.02 22.92 39.10
CA LYS A 587 15.42 23.32 38.86
C LYS A 587 16.33 22.40 38.06
#